data_AF-A0A2V9RHM2-F1
#
_entry.id   AF-A0A2V9RHM2-F1
#
_cell.length_a   1.000
_cell.length_b   1.000
_cell.length_c   1.000
_cell.angle_alpha   90.00
_cell.angle_beta   90.00
_cell.angle_gamma   90.00
#
_symmetry.space_group_name_H-M   'P 1'
#
loop_
_entity.id
_entity.type
_entity.pdbx_description
1 polymer ?
#
loop_
_entity_poly.entity_id
_entity_poly.type
_entity_poly.pdbx_seq_one_letter_code
_entity_poly.pdbx_strand_id
1 'polypeptide(L)'
;MNTTSRRGFLKTVGAFAAAPAATPAGAIADSKEKKAQRRTSFVPTSELQKLSENLYLLEDTCNVYLVRDGSHALLIDFGSGKILDYLPHLEISQVDWILHTHHHRDQCQGDYKAVGRSIPIAVPAHERHLFADAENFWRNRRVFHLYYVRNDFNTITEDIPVASQLRDYGTFRWNHRDIFVLPTPGHTLGSVSLLMEIDGKKTAFTGDLMHSPGKLVNLWDTQVNYGGAEGIDLGAFSLARLREQKPALLCPSHGDPLPDPESGIQQTIDRLVDYYRFQTGNAPSVLSRGYAVSPHFIAHHLTTSSFYAILSNSGKAMFIDYGSASGLHFGNFERATATTDRIRFVEHNIEDLKSRFGMKSIEVAMPSHMHDDHMNGFPHLTRHHQTQVWCYENMVDIFENPRGHNLGCTLGEPFKVSRSFRHGERFKWEEYDFEITHSPGHTEYQMALFVTIDGARVAFTGDAFFPYPDSAQSVLRHNLIFRNHVESDSHIRSIRNLIDHEPNLMAPGHGRPFL
;
A
#
# COMPACT_ATOMS: atom_id res chain seq x y z
N MET A 1 15.09 58.55 -4.71
CA MET A 1 15.27 58.09 -3.32
C MET A 1 14.25 58.81 -2.44
N ASN A 2 13.16 58.14 -2.08
CA ASN A 2 12.56 58.21 -0.75
C ASN A 2 11.41 57.20 -0.67
N THR A 3 11.42 56.48 0.44
CA THR A 3 10.69 55.28 0.81
C THR A 3 9.20 55.53 1.04
N THR A 4 8.34 54.62 0.59
CA THR A 4 6.97 54.48 1.12
C THR A 4 6.65 53.01 1.36
N SER A 5 6.42 52.69 2.62
CA SER A 5 6.23 51.34 3.16
C SER A 5 4.78 50.86 3.07
N ARG A 6 4.59 49.54 3.15
CA ARG A 6 3.37 48.74 2.93
C ARG A 6 2.18 49.01 3.88
N ARG A 7 2.06 50.16 4.54
CA ARG A 7 0.98 50.46 5.50
C ARG A 7 -0.08 51.48 5.05
N GLY A 8 -0.04 51.95 3.79
CA GLY A 8 -0.97 53.00 3.28
C GLY A 8 -2.12 52.55 2.37
N PHE A 9 -2.24 51.27 2.02
CA PHE A 9 -3.12 50.84 0.91
C PHE A 9 -4.58 50.49 1.29
N LEU A 10 -4.96 50.54 2.57
CA LEU A 10 -6.29 50.10 3.04
C LEU A 10 -7.24 51.20 3.52
N LYS A 11 -7.00 52.46 3.16
CA LYS A 11 -8.01 53.51 3.34
C LYS A 11 -8.13 54.31 2.06
N THR A 12 -9.37 54.62 1.69
CA THR A 12 -9.79 55.44 0.55
C THR A 12 -9.56 54.83 -0.84
N VAL A 13 -10.54 54.08 -1.34
CA VAL A 13 -11.36 54.52 -2.49
C VAL A 13 -12.73 53.84 -2.39
N GLY A 14 -13.70 54.60 -1.88
CA GLY A 14 -15.11 54.42 -2.18
C GLY A 14 -15.57 55.60 -3.05
N ALA A 15 -16.60 55.33 -3.85
CA ALA A 15 -17.44 56.26 -4.64
C ALA A 15 -16.88 56.79 -5.97
N PHE A 16 -17.42 56.27 -7.09
CA PHE A 16 -18.24 56.97 -8.11
C PHE A 16 -18.57 55.94 -9.24
N ALA A 17 -19.78 55.37 -9.28
CA ALA A 17 -20.92 55.65 -10.20
C ALA A 17 -20.66 55.24 -11.67
N ALA A 18 -21.52 54.55 -12.44
CA ALA A 18 -22.98 54.38 -12.43
C ALA A 18 -23.43 53.10 -13.19
N ALA A 19 -24.66 52.66 -12.92
CA ALA A 19 -25.34 51.48 -13.49
C ALA A 19 -26.11 51.80 -14.79
N PRO A 20 -26.64 50.77 -15.48
CA PRO A 20 -27.99 50.85 -16.03
C PRO A 20 -28.93 49.80 -15.41
N ALA A 21 -30.09 50.33 -14.99
CA ALA A 21 -31.42 49.74 -14.88
C ALA A 21 -31.57 48.24 -14.56
N ALA A 22 -31.98 47.97 -13.32
CA ALA A 22 -32.61 46.72 -12.91
C ALA A 22 -34.04 46.61 -13.46
N THR A 23 -34.33 45.49 -14.13
CA THR A 23 -35.68 44.94 -14.28
C THR A 23 -36.14 44.37 -12.93
N PRO A 24 -37.42 44.49 -12.53
CA PRO A 24 -37.86 44.05 -11.22
C PRO A 24 -37.83 42.52 -11.12
N ALA A 25 -37.27 42.02 -10.03
CA ALA A 25 -37.29 40.62 -9.66
C ALA A 25 -38.74 40.15 -9.53
N GLY A 26 -39.20 39.35 -10.50
CA GLY A 26 -40.36 38.50 -10.31
C GLY A 26 -40.05 37.50 -9.19
N ALA A 27 -40.95 37.40 -8.21
CA ALA A 27 -40.92 36.38 -7.20
C ALA A 27 -40.96 34.99 -7.86
N ILE A 28 -39.80 34.37 -8.01
CA ILE A 28 -39.70 32.94 -8.29
C ILE A 28 -39.51 32.27 -6.93
N ALA A 29 -40.60 31.67 -6.46
CA ALA A 29 -40.54 30.64 -5.44
C ALA A 29 -39.58 29.54 -5.93
N ASP A 30 -38.38 29.47 -5.37
CA ASP A 30 -37.46 28.36 -5.60
C ASP A 30 -37.47 27.47 -4.36
N SER A 31 -38.64 26.87 -4.09
CA SER A 31 -38.70 25.58 -3.40
C SER A 31 -38.24 24.51 -4.38
N LYS A 32 -36.96 24.55 -4.78
CA LYS A 32 -36.31 23.37 -5.35
C LYS A 32 -35.91 22.51 -4.18
N GLU A 33 -36.82 21.63 -3.76
CA GLU A 33 -36.39 20.32 -3.29
C GLU A 33 -35.27 19.88 -4.23
N LYS A 34 -34.05 19.70 -3.69
CA LYS A 34 -32.99 19.01 -4.42
C LYS A 34 -33.63 17.71 -4.90
N LYS A 35 -33.93 17.58 -6.20
CA LYS A 35 -34.38 16.32 -6.78
C LYS A 35 -33.37 15.28 -6.30
N ALA A 36 -33.80 14.38 -5.43
CA ALA A 36 -32.96 13.30 -4.94
C ALA A 36 -32.34 12.66 -6.18
N GLN A 37 -31.00 12.54 -6.21
CA GLN A 37 -30.31 11.91 -7.32
C GLN A 37 -30.98 10.56 -7.59
N ARG A 38 -31.11 10.20 -8.87
CA ARG A 38 -31.78 8.97 -9.27
C ARG A 38 -31.02 7.77 -8.68
N ARG A 39 -31.51 7.28 -7.54
CA ARG A 39 -30.99 6.07 -6.89
C ARG A 39 -31.20 4.88 -7.82
N THR A 40 -30.31 3.89 -7.71
CA THR A 40 -30.33 2.71 -8.58
C THR A 40 -31.71 2.05 -8.59
N SER A 41 -32.22 1.77 -9.78
CA SER A 41 -33.45 1.00 -10.01
C SER A 41 -33.14 -0.46 -10.38
N PHE A 42 -31.90 -0.90 -10.14
CA PHE A 42 -31.49 -2.27 -10.41
C PHE A 42 -32.25 -3.23 -9.47
N VAL A 43 -32.79 -4.29 -10.06
CA VAL A 43 -33.50 -5.34 -9.33
C VAL A 43 -32.88 -6.67 -9.77
N PRO A 44 -32.03 -7.28 -8.92
CA PRO A 44 -31.50 -8.62 -9.16
C PRO A 44 -32.62 -9.61 -9.50
N THR A 45 -32.39 -10.45 -10.52
CA THR A 45 -33.33 -11.50 -10.93
C THR A 45 -33.01 -12.87 -10.33
N SER A 46 -31.87 -12.98 -9.67
CA SER A 46 -31.27 -14.15 -9.05
C SER A 46 -31.89 -14.46 -7.69
N GLU A 47 -32.04 -15.75 -7.40
CA GLU A 47 -32.41 -16.24 -6.08
C GLU A 47 -31.19 -16.29 -5.15
N LEU A 48 -31.43 -16.23 -3.84
CA LEU A 48 -30.37 -16.37 -2.86
C LEU A 48 -29.85 -17.82 -2.85
N GLN A 49 -28.58 -18.00 -3.19
CA GLN A 49 -27.93 -19.30 -3.22
C GLN A 49 -27.29 -19.62 -1.86
N LYS A 50 -27.57 -20.79 -1.29
CA LYS A 50 -26.85 -21.33 -0.12
C LYS A 50 -25.56 -22.03 -0.59
N LEU A 51 -24.40 -21.54 -0.17
CA LEU A 51 -23.08 -22.10 -0.52
C LEU A 51 -22.59 -23.10 0.54
N SER A 52 -22.86 -22.83 1.82
CA SER A 52 -22.63 -23.73 2.95
C SER A 52 -23.66 -23.45 4.04
N GLU A 53 -23.49 -24.03 5.24
CA GLU A 53 -24.49 -23.87 6.32
C GLU A 53 -24.70 -22.41 6.71
N ASN A 54 -23.60 -21.65 6.82
CA ASN A 54 -23.59 -20.27 7.25
C ASN A 54 -23.13 -19.28 6.17
N LEU A 55 -23.05 -19.70 4.90
CA LEU A 55 -22.63 -18.84 3.79
C LEU A 55 -23.66 -18.85 2.66
N TYR A 56 -24.07 -17.65 2.26
CA TYR A 56 -25.02 -17.43 1.19
C TYR A 56 -24.47 -16.40 0.18
N LEU A 57 -24.91 -16.53 -1.06
CA LEU A 57 -24.58 -15.63 -2.17
C LEU A 57 -25.86 -15.09 -2.78
N LEU A 58 -25.92 -13.77 -2.97
CA LEU A 58 -26.86 -13.13 -3.87
C LEU A 58 -26.08 -12.47 -5.01
N GLU A 59 -26.32 -12.90 -6.24
CA GLU A 59 -25.85 -12.16 -7.41
C GLU A 59 -26.63 -10.85 -7.50
N ASP A 60 -25.97 -9.71 -7.36
CA ASP A 60 -26.56 -8.36 -7.48
C ASP A 60 -25.76 -7.57 -8.53
N THR A 61 -25.60 -6.25 -8.40
CA THR A 61 -24.64 -5.49 -9.21
C THR A 61 -23.20 -5.95 -9.01
N CYS A 62 -22.95 -6.60 -7.88
CA CYS A 62 -21.85 -7.49 -7.61
C CYS A 62 -22.41 -8.69 -6.82
N ASN A 63 -21.67 -9.77 -6.69
CA ASN A 63 -21.95 -10.81 -5.72
C ASN A 63 -21.89 -10.22 -4.31
N VAL A 64 -22.98 -10.39 -3.57
CA VAL A 64 -23.08 -10.03 -2.16
C VAL A 64 -23.09 -11.31 -1.34
N TYR A 65 -22.12 -11.45 -0.45
CA TYR A 65 -22.00 -12.62 0.40
C TYR A 65 -22.54 -12.33 1.79
N LEU A 66 -23.36 -13.24 2.29
CA LEU A 66 -23.89 -13.20 3.65
C LEU A 66 -23.29 -14.33 4.47
N VAL A 67 -22.64 -13.97 5.57
CA VAL A 67 -22.14 -14.89 6.59
C VAL A 67 -23.07 -14.84 7.80
N ARG A 68 -23.67 -15.98 8.15
CA ARG A 68 -24.63 -16.12 9.26
C ARG A 68 -23.92 -16.49 10.56
N ASP A 69 -24.39 -15.91 11.67
CA ASP A 69 -24.06 -16.33 13.04
C ASP A 69 -25.35 -16.27 13.89
N GLY A 70 -26.06 -17.39 13.97
CA GLY A 70 -27.38 -17.45 14.61
C GLY A 70 -28.40 -16.54 13.90
N SER A 71 -28.87 -15.51 14.60
CA SER A 71 -29.80 -14.50 14.07
C SER A 71 -29.10 -13.21 13.61
N HIS A 72 -27.77 -13.20 13.61
CA HIS A 72 -26.92 -12.10 13.17
C HIS A 72 -26.25 -12.43 11.83
N ALA A 73 -25.83 -11.38 11.12
CA ALA A 73 -25.12 -11.53 9.86
C ALA A 73 -24.03 -10.48 9.64
N LEU A 74 -22.99 -10.91 8.91
CA LEU A 74 -21.96 -10.08 8.29
C LEU A 74 -22.16 -10.13 6.77
N LEU A 75 -22.12 -8.97 6.12
CA LEU A 75 -22.16 -8.89 4.66
C LEU A 75 -20.78 -8.52 4.11
N ILE A 76 -20.40 -9.16 3.01
CA ILE A 76 -19.21 -8.80 2.23
C ILE A 76 -19.65 -8.21 0.90
N ASP A 77 -19.20 -6.99 0.65
CA ASP A 77 -19.75 -6.04 -0.31
C ASP A 77 -21.27 -5.86 -0.11
N PHE A 78 -21.93 -5.02 -0.91
CA PHE A 78 -23.35 -4.71 -0.66
C PHE A 78 -24.22 -4.54 -1.91
N GLY A 79 -23.64 -4.44 -3.09
CA GLY A 79 -24.38 -4.37 -4.35
C GLY A 79 -25.40 -3.24 -4.34
N SER A 80 -26.64 -3.55 -4.75
CA SER A 80 -27.80 -2.65 -4.64
C SER A 80 -28.44 -2.60 -3.24
N GLY A 81 -27.97 -3.41 -2.31
CA GLY A 81 -28.53 -3.61 -0.97
C GLY A 81 -29.80 -4.47 -0.96
N LYS A 82 -30.09 -5.22 -2.02
CA LYS A 82 -31.30 -6.08 -2.10
C LYS A 82 -31.23 -7.30 -1.18
N ILE A 83 -30.03 -7.73 -0.77
CA ILE A 83 -29.84 -8.81 0.22
C ILE A 83 -30.66 -8.59 1.50
N LEU A 84 -30.92 -7.33 1.86
CA LEU A 84 -31.73 -6.96 3.02
C LEU A 84 -33.17 -7.48 2.98
N ASP A 85 -33.71 -7.74 1.79
CA ASP A 85 -35.07 -8.26 1.61
C ASP A 85 -35.15 -9.78 1.89
N TYR A 86 -34.00 -10.47 1.87
CA TYR A 86 -33.91 -11.91 2.10
C TYR A 86 -33.64 -12.27 3.57
N LEU A 87 -33.27 -11.30 4.41
CA LEU A 87 -32.96 -11.54 5.83
C LEU A 87 -34.06 -12.29 6.60
N PRO A 88 -35.37 -11.97 6.42
CA PRO A 88 -36.43 -12.69 7.15
C PRO A 88 -36.51 -14.17 6.77
N HIS A 89 -36.25 -14.52 5.50
CA HIS A 89 -36.25 -15.91 5.03
C HIS A 89 -35.10 -16.75 5.62
N LEU A 90 -34.05 -16.07 6.08
CA LEU A 90 -32.90 -16.68 6.74
C LEU A 90 -32.97 -16.60 8.27
N GLU A 91 -34.09 -16.10 8.82
CA GLU A 91 -34.26 -15.85 10.26
C GLU A 91 -33.18 -14.91 10.84
N ILE A 92 -32.68 -13.99 10.02
CA ILE A 92 -31.71 -12.98 10.42
C ILE A 92 -32.46 -11.74 10.89
N SER A 93 -32.23 -11.37 12.14
CA SER A 93 -32.84 -10.19 12.78
C SER A 93 -31.95 -8.96 12.72
N GLN A 94 -30.63 -9.14 12.57
CA GLN A 94 -29.66 -8.05 12.61
C GLN A 94 -28.50 -8.31 11.64
N VAL A 95 -28.13 -7.28 10.88
CA VAL A 95 -26.85 -7.23 10.16
C VAL A 95 -25.91 -6.40 11.02
N ASP A 96 -24.84 -7.03 11.51
CA ASP A 96 -23.90 -6.38 12.42
C ASP A 96 -22.91 -5.49 11.68
N TRP A 97 -22.52 -5.87 10.46
CA TRP A 97 -21.51 -5.17 9.68
C TRP A 97 -21.65 -5.44 8.19
N ILE A 98 -21.26 -4.44 7.38
CA ILE A 98 -20.93 -4.59 5.96
C ILE A 98 -19.43 -4.31 5.83
N LEU A 99 -18.69 -5.23 5.19
CA LEU A 99 -17.28 -5.03 4.87
C LEU A 99 -17.12 -4.93 3.36
N HIS A 100 -16.58 -3.82 2.88
CA HIS A 100 -16.28 -3.64 1.45
C HIS A 100 -14.87 -4.09 1.09
N THR A 101 -14.74 -4.77 -0.05
CA THR A 101 -13.45 -5.18 -0.63
C THR A 101 -12.76 -4.03 -1.35
N HIS A 102 -13.54 -3.14 -1.98
CA HIS A 102 -13.08 -1.95 -2.69
C HIS A 102 -14.20 -0.93 -2.92
N HIS A 103 -13.85 0.25 -3.44
CA HIS A 103 -14.72 1.44 -3.53
C HIS A 103 -15.60 1.55 -4.77
N HIS A 104 -15.50 0.62 -5.72
CA HIS A 104 -16.29 0.71 -6.94
C HIS A 104 -17.79 0.68 -6.61
N ARG A 105 -18.55 1.54 -7.27
CA ARG A 105 -19.94 1.85 -6.96
C ARG A 105 -20.86 0.65 -7.12
N ASP A 106 -20.56 -0.29 -8.01
CA ASP A 106 -21.28 -1.55 -8.12
C ASP A 106 -21.23 -2.37 -6.81
N GLN A 107 -20.18 -2.22 -5.99
CA GLN A 107 -20.04 -2.86 -4.68
C GLN A 107 -20.87 -2.19 -3.58
N CYS A 108 -21.04 -0.87 -3.65
CA CYS A 108 -21.52 -0.05 -2.53
C CYS A 108 -22.66 0.93 -2.84
N GLN A 109 -23.23 0.91 -4.05
CA GLN A 109 -24.34 1.79 -4.43
C GLN A 109 -25.59 1.61 -3.56
N GLY A 110 -25.73 0.47 -2.89
CA GLY A 110 -26.79 0.16 -1.94
C GLY A 110 -26.61 0.82 -0.57
N ASP A 111 -25.42 1.35 -0.24
CA ASP A 111 -25.02 1.71 1.13
C ASP A 111 -25.95 2.74 1.80
N TYR A 112 -26.64 3.59 1.02
CA TYR A 112 -27.65 4.49 1.56
C TYR A 112 -28.79 3.74 2.31
N LYS A 113 -29.11 2.49 1.90
CA LYS A 113 -30.07 1.63 2.61
C LYS A 113 -29.51 1.14 3.93
N ALA A 114 -28.22 0.79 3.98
CA ALA A 114 -27.52 0.40 5.19
C ALA A 114 -27.47 1.55 6.20
N VAL A 115 -27.11 2.76 5.73
CA VAL A 115 -27.15 4.00 6.52
C VAL A 115 -28.56 4.26 7.05
N GLY A 116 -29.58 4.14 6.19
CA GLY A 116 -30.98 4.31 6.60
C GLY A 116 -31.46 3.30 7.66
N ARG A 117 -30.78 2.15 7.79
CA ARG A 117 -31.03 1.12 8.81
C ARG A 117 -30.00 1.12 9.94
N SER A 118 -29.08 2.09 9.97
CA SER A 118 -27.99 2.17 10.96
C SER A 118 -27.08 0.92 11.00
N ILE A 119 -26.89 0.25 9.86
CA ILE A 119 -25.94 -0.87 9.73
C ILE A 119 -24.54 -0.26 9.57
N PRO A 120 -23.56 -0.63 10.41
CA PRO A 120 -22.22 -0.04 10.33
C PRO A 120 -21.41 -0.63 9.16
N ILE A 121 -20.62 0.23 8.51
CA ILE A 121 -19.85 -0.09 7.32
C ILE A 121 -18.35 0.02 7.63
N ALA A 122 -17.58 -0.98 7.25
CA ALA A 122 -16.12 -0.96 7.25
C ALA A 122 -15.57 -1.05 5.83
N VAL A 123 -14.54 -0.27 5.54
CA VAL A 123 -13.98 -0.13 4.19
C VAL A 123 -12.45 -0.25 4.21
N PRO A 124 -11.79 -0.56 3.08
CA PRO A 124 -10.33 -0.60 3.02
C PRO A 124 -9.73 0.72 3.48
N ALA A 125 -8.73 0.67 4.37
CA ALA A 125 -8.12 1.88 4.93
C ALA A 125 -7.61 2.83 3.81
N HIS A 126 -6.97 2.26 2.78
CA HIS A 126 -6.43 2.98 1.63
C HIS A 126 -7.49 3.49 0.64
N GLU A 127 -8.77 3.12 0.81
CA GLU A 127 -9.88 3.62 -0.01
C GLU A 127 -10.91 4.38 0.80
N ARG A 128 -10.71 4.59 2.11
CA ARG A 128 -11.68 5.27 2.97
C ARG A 128 -12.14 6.61 2.42
N HIS A 129 -11.24 7.39 1.83
CA HIS A 129 -11.56 8.70 1.26
C HIS A 129 -12.56 8.61 0.09
N LEU A 130 -12.65 7.47 -0.59
CA LEU A 130 -13.60 7.19 -1.67
C LEU A 130 -14.98 6.78 -1.13
N PHE A 131 -15.13 6.69 0.20
CA PHE A 131 -16.40 6.47 0.88
C PHE A 131 -16.76 7.67 1.77
N ALA A 132 -15.93 7.96 2.77
CA ALA A 132 -16.21 8.95 3.82
C ALA A 132 -15.97 10.41 3.40
N ASP A 133 -15.33 10.64 2.25
CA ASP A 133 -15.00 11.97 1.71
C ASP A 133 -15.18 11.99 0.18
N ALA A 134 -16.14 11.20 -0.30
CA ALA A 134 -16.41 10.99 -1.72
C ALA A 134 -16.82 12.30 -2.41
N GLU A 135 -17.58 13.16 -1.74
CA GLU A 135 -17.96 14.46 -2.28
C GLU A 135 -16.73 15.36 -2.51
N ASN A 136 -15.79 15.37 -1.56
CA ASN A 136 -14.56 16.14 -1.70
C ASN A 136 -13.64 15.55 -2.79
N PHE A 137 -13.58 14.22 -2.91
CA PHE A 137 -12.95 13.58 -4.06
C PHE A 137 -13.52 14.12 -5.37
N TRP A 138 -14.84 14.12 -5.55
CA TRP A 138 -15.48 14.62 -6.78
C TRP A 138 -15.30 16.12 -7.00
N ARG A 139 -15.24 16.94 -5.95
CA ARG A 139 -14.93 18.38 -6.07
C ARG A 139 -13.53 18.63 -6.64
N ASN A 140 -12.58 17.71 -6.38
CA ASN A 140 -11.18 17.86 -6.79
C ASN A 140 -10.78 16.94 -7.95
N ARG A 141 -11.67 16.05 -8.41
CA ARG A 141 -11.36 15.09 -9.45
C ARG A 141 -11.12 15.81 -10.77
N ARG A 142 -9.88 15.72 -11.26
CA ARG A 142 -9.51 16.24 -12.59
C ARG A 142 -10.29 15.48 -13.67
N VAL A 143 -10.86 16.18 -14.64
CA VAL A 143 -11.58 15.57 -15.79
C VAL A 143 -10.95 15.91 -17.14
N PHE A 144 -9.97 16.82 -17.16
CA PHE A 144 -9.15 17.13 -18.33
C PHE A 144 -7.71 16.68 -18.08
N HIS A 145 -6.96 16.39 -19.16
CA HIS A 145 -5.57 15.93 -19.08
C HIS A 145 -5.42 14.64 -18.26
N LEU A 146 -6.29 13.67 -18.55
CA LEU A 146 -6.36 12.38 -17.86
C LEU A 146 -5.20 11.46 -18.27
N TYR A 147 -4.06 11.64 -17.62
CA TYR A 147 -2.92 10.70 -17.67
C TYR A 147 -2.94 9.68 -16.53
N TYR A 148 -3.69 9.98 -15.47
CA TYR A 148 -4.07 9.03 -14.43
C TYR A 148 -5.49 8.54 -14.75
N VAL A 149 -5.58 7.32 -15.26
CA VAL A 149 -6.78 6.73 -15.88
C VAL A 149 -7.43 5.65 -15.03
N ARG A 150 -6.98 5.49 -13.77
CA ARG A 150 -7.64 4.63 -12.78
C ARG A 150 -9.15 4.85 -12.81
N ASN A 151 -9.91 3.77 -12.73
CA ASN A 151 -11.38 3.81 -12.76
C ASN A 151 -12.03 4.31 -11.45
N ASP A 152 -11.42 5.31 -10.81
CA ASP A 152 -12.00 6.01 -9.66
C ASP A 152 -13.22 6.88 -10.05
N PHE A 153 -13.54 7.00 -11.34
CA PHE A 153 -14.83 7.50 -11.82
C PHE A 153 -16.01 6.59 -11.45
N ASN A 154 -15.72 5.32 -11.16
CA ASN A 154 -16.69 4.39 -10.61
C ASN A 154 -16.85 4.55 -9.08
N THR A 155 -16.37 5.62 -8.45
CA THR A 155 -16.66 5.90 -7.03
C THR A 155 -18.11 6.35 -6.82
N ILE A 156 -18.66 6.11 -5.63
CA ILE A 156 -19.91 6.74 -5.17
C ILE A 156 -19.83 8.27 -5.16
N THR A 157 -20.97 8.95 -5.24
CA THR A 157 -21.03 10.42 -5.42
C THR A 157 -21.39 11.20 -4.16
N GLU A 158 -21.77 10.50 -3.09
CA GLU A 158 -22.18 11.06 -1.81
C GLU A 158 -21.36 10.40 -0.69
N ASP A 159 -21.08 11.13 0.38
CA ASP A 159 -20.34 10.61 1.52
C ASP A 159 -21.13 9.50 2.22
N ILE A 160 -20.46 8.40 2.52
CA ILE A 160 -20.99 7.29 3.32
C ILE A 160 -20.30 7.28 4.68
N PRO A 161 -21.06 7.32 5.80
CA PRO A 161 -20.48 7.16 7.13
C PRO A 161 -19.71 5.84 7.26
N VAL A 162 -18.39 5.94 7.39
CA VAL A 162 -17.51 4.80 7.62
C VAL A 162 -17.34 4.60 9.14
N ALA A 163 -17.84 3.48 9.64
CA ALA A 163 -17.78 3.11 11.06
C ALA A 163 -16.42 2.49 11.45
N SER A 164 -15.72 1.82 10.53
CA SER A 164 -14.40 1.24 10.78
C SER A 164 -13.55 1.13 9.52
N GLN A 165 -12.26 0.83 9.68
CA GLN A 165 -11.30 0.64 8.59
C GLN A 165 -10.75 -0.78 8.59
N LEU A 166 -10.68 -1.38 7.41
CA LEU A 166 -10.00 -2.65 7.16
C LEU A 166 -8.51 -2.31 6.89
N ARG A 167 -7.67 -2.53 7.89
CA ARG A 167 -6.24 -2.23 7.83
C ARG A 167 -5.48 -3.43 7.28
N ASP A 168 -4.58 -3.18 6.33
CA ASP A 168 -3.73 -4.20 5.72
C ASP A 168 -3.00 -5.03 6.78
N TYR A 169 -3.00 -6.36 6.58
CA TYR A 169 -2.44 -7.37 7.50
C TYR A 169 -3.08 -7.40 8.90
N GLY A 170 -4.14 -6.62 9.11
CA GLY A 170 -4.90 -6.59 10.35
C GLY A 170 -5.94 -7.71 10.44
N THR A 171 -6.48 -7.86 11.64
CA THR A 171 -7.63 -8.73 11.91
C THR A 171 -8.82 -7.87 12.29
N PHE A 172 -9.89 -7.92 11.48
CA PHE A 172 -11.20 -7.41 11.86
C PHE A 172 -11.94 -8.49 12.65
N ARG A 173 -12.51 -8.15 13.81
CA ARG A 173 -13.18 -9.12 14.68
C ARG A 173 -14.68 -8.90 14.67
N TRP A 174 -15.43 -9.96 14.41
CA TRP A 174 -16.88 -9.99 14.50
C TRP A 174 -17.31 -11.24 15.25
N ASN A 175 -17.97 -11.05 16.40
CA ASN A 175 -18.31 -12.12 17.35
C ASN A 175 -17.09 -13.00 17.67
N HIS A 176 -17.16 -14.28 17.33
CA HIS A 176 -16.12 -15.27 17.53
C HIS A 176 -15.25 -15.51 16.27
N ARG A 177 -15.46 -14.74 15.20
CA ARG A 177 -14.75 -14.87 13.93
C ARG A 177 -13.67 -13.81 13.80
N ASP A 178 -12.47 -14.27 13.45
CA ASP A 178 -11.35 -13.43 13.02
C ASP A 178 -11.37 -13.35 11.48
N ILE A 179 -11.39 -12.12 10.95
CA ILE A 179 -11.33 -11.83 9.52
C ILE A 179 -9.98 -11.18 9.23
N PHE A 180 -9.12 -11.89 8.50
CA PHE A 180 -7.81 -11.39 8.08
C PHE A 180 -7.96 -10.51 6.84
N VAL A 181 -7.38 -9.30 6.89
CA VAL A 181 -7.40 -8.33 5.79
C VAL A 181 -6.10 -8.42 5.02
N LEU A 182 -6.13 -9.09 3.87
CA LEU A 182 -4.97 -9.20 2.98
C LEU A 182 -4.99 -8.05 1.96
N PRO A 183 -3.97 -7.18 1.90
CA PRO A 183 -3.86 -6.23 0.80
C PRO A 183 -3.72 -6.94 -0.54
N THR A 184 -4.60 -6.60 -1.47
CA THR A 184 -4.60 -7.20 -2.81
C THR A 184 -4.78 -6.13 -3.88
N PRO A 185 -3.85 -5.17 -4.01
CA PRO A 185 -3.89 -4.20 -5.09
C PRO A 185 -3.85 -4.89 -6.46
N GLY A 186 -4.53 -4.31 -7.44
CA GLY A 186 -4.60 -4.84 -8.80
C GLY A 186 -5.76 -4.19 -9.56
N HIS A 187 -6.97 -4.65 -9.24
CA HIS A 187 -8.22 -4.05 -9.74
C HIS A 187 -8.40 -2.60 -9.26
N THR A 188 -8.08 -2.34 -8.00
CA THR A 188 -7.88 -0.98 -7.50
C THR A 188 -6.56 -0.93 -6.73
N LEU A 189 -6.05 0.28 -6.46
CA LEU A 189 -4.81 0.42 -5.67
C LEU A 189 -5.03 0.11 -4.18
N GLY A 190 -6.26 0.27 -3.67
CA GLY A 190 -6.57 0.10 -2.25
C GLY A 190 -7.40 -1.15 -1.94
N SER A 191 -7.69 -2.02 -2.92
CA SER A 191 -8.46 -3.24 -2.72
C SER A 191 -7.82 -4.19 -1.72
N VAL A 192 -8.67 -4.96 -1.04
CA VAL A 192 -8.30 -6.00 -0.08
C VAL A 192 -9.08 -7.28 -0.36
N SER A 193 -8.49 -8.41 0.00
CA SER A 193 -9.19 -9.69 0.13
C SER A 193 -9.43 -9.97 1.61
N LEU A 194 -10.61 -10.50 1.94
CA LEU A 194 -11.01 -10.82 3.31
C LEU A 194 -11.02 -12.33 3.49
N LEU A 195 -10.24 -12.84 4.44
CA LEU A 195 -10.13 -14.27 4.69
C LEU A 195 -10.68 -14.60 6.07
N MET A 196 -11.56 -15.60 6.16
CA MET A 196 -12.07 -16.10 7.43
C MET A 196 -12.46 -17.58 7.34
N GLU A 197 -12.55 -18.25 8.49
CA GLU A 197 -13.07 -19.62 8.57
C GLU A 197 -14.60 -19.61 8.62
N ILE A 198 -15.23 -20.32 7.69
CA ILE A 198 -16.69 -20.53 7.63
C ILE A 198 -16.94 -22.02 7.43
N ASP A 199 -17.71 -22.62 8.35
CA ASP A 199 -18.07 -24.04 8.31
C ASP A 199 -16.86 -24.99 8.15
N GLY A 200 -15.74 -24.65 8.82
CA GLY A 200 -14.50 -25.42 8.78
C GLY A 200 -13.67 -25.26 7.51
N LYS A 201 -13.99 -24.27 6.66
CA LYS A 201 -13.25 -23.94 5.45
C LYS A 201 -12.75 -22.50 5.51
N LYS A 202 -11.48 -22.31 5.15
CA LYS A 202 -10.93 -20.98 4.88
C LYS A 202 -11.53 -20.43 3.59
N THR A 203 -12.38 -19.42 3.71
CA THR A 203 -13.01 -18.72 2.59
C THR A 203 -12.32 -17.38 2.37
N ALA A 204 -11.99 -17.06 1.12
CA ALA A 204 -11.44 -15.78 0.70
C ALA A 204 -12.46 -15.02 -0.14
N PHE A 205 -12.91 -13.87 0.33
CA PHE A 205 -13.68 -12.90 -0.45
C PHE A 205 -12.72 -11.95 -1.14
N THR A 206 -12.63 -12.01 -2.47
CA THR A 206 -11.49 -11.44 -3.21
C THR A 206 -11.78 -10.14 -3.93
N GLY A 207 -12.99 -9.58 -3.77
CA GLY A 207 -13.40 -8.47 -4.60
C GLY A 207 -13.34 -8.87 -6.08
N ASP A 208 -12.89 -7.93 -6.89
CA ASP A 208 -12.63 -8.12 -8.32
C ASP A 208 -11.17 -8.46 -8.66
N LEU A 209 -10.37 -8.92 -7.68
CA LEU A 209 -8.99 -9.38 -7.93
C LEU A 209 -8.94 -10.49 -9.01
N MET A 210 -9.99 -11.31 -9.09
CA MET A 210 -10.15 -12.39 -10.04
C MET A 210 -11.65 -12.64 -10.26
N HIS A 211 -12.06 -12.88 -11.50
CA HIS A 211 -13.46 -13.22 -11.84
C HIS A 211 -13.68 -14.73 -11.84
N SER A 212 -12.86 -15.45 -12.60
CA SER A 212 -12.87 -16.92 -12.70
C SER A 212 -11.52 -17.40 -13.24
N PRO A 213 -11.22 -18.73 -13.28
CA PRO A 213 -9.91 -19.23 -13.70
C PRO A 213 -9.40 -18.58 -15.01
N GLY A 214 -8.29 -17.84 -14.89
CA GLY A 214 -7.66 -17.14 -15.99
C GLY A 214 -8.38 -15.88 -16.50
N LYS A 215 -9.31 -15.29 -15.74
CA LYS A 215 -10.08 -14.11 -16.14
C LYS A 215 -10.14 -13.05 -15.04
N LEU A 216 -10.08 -11.79 -15.47
CA LEU A 216 -10.49 -10.61 -14.70
C LEU A 216 -11.89 -10.18 -15.11
N VAL A 217 -12.53 -9.30 -14.34
CA VAL A 217 -13.82 -8.70 -14.70
C VAL A 217 -13.65 -7.88 -15.97
N ASN A 218 -12.78 -6.87 -15.91
CA ASN A 218 -12.42 -6.03 -17.04
C ASN A 218 -10.93 -5.71 -17.02
N LEU A 219 -10.37 -5.39 -18.19
CA LEU A 219 -8.95 -5.04 -18.29
C LEU A 219 -8.68 -3.57 -17.90
N TRP A 220 -9.59 -2.65 -18.20
CA TRP A 220 -9.37 -1.22 -17.97
C TRP A 220 -9.26 -0.84 -16.49
N ASP A 221 -9.87 -1.61 -15.59
CA ASP A 221 -9.76 -1.39 -14.14
C ASP A 221 -8.32 -1.60 -13.65
N THR A 222 -7.53 -2.41 -14.37
CA THR A 222 -6.10 -2.62 -14.07
C THR A 222 -5.18 -1.50 -14.57
N GLN A 223 -5.70 -0.50 -15.28
CA GLN A 223 -4.89 0.61 -15.81
C GLN A 223 -4.86 1.76 -14.81
N VAL A 224 -3.68 2.06 -14.28
CA VAL A 224 -3.51 3.18 -13.34
C VAL A 224 -3.12 4.44 -14.11
N ASN A 225 -2.09 4.32 -14.95
CA ASN A 225 -1.65 5.40 -15.84
C ASN A 225 -2.05 5.12 -17.29
N TYR A 226 -2.10 6.19 -18.10
CA TYR A 226 -2.47 6.10 -19.51
C TYR A 226 -1.56 5.13 -20.27
N GLY A 227 -2.13 4.04 -20.80
CA GLY A 227 -1.40 2.97 -21.48
C GLY A 227 -0.63 2.02 -20.54
N GLY A 228 -0.83 2.15 -19.24
CA GLY A 228 -0.17 1.37 -18.21
C GLY A 228 -0.73 -0.06 -18.07
N ALA A 229 0.06 -0.89 -17.39
CA ALA A 229 -0.24 -2.29 -17.06
C ALA A 229 0.02 -2.57 -15.56
N GLU A 230 -0.06 -1.54 -14.72
CA GLU A 230 0.36 -1.61 -13.32
C GLU A 230 -0.53 -2.54 -12.50
N GLY A 231 -1.85 -2.47 -12.69
CA GLY A 231 -2.80 -3.37 -12.03
C GLY A 231 -2.66 -4.84 -12.43
N ILE A 232 -2.08 -5.13 -13.60
CA ILE A 232 -1.77 -6.51 -14.02
C ILE A 232 -0.62 -7.07 -13.18
N ASP A 233 0.45 -6.30 -13.04
CA ASP A 233 1.61 -6.68 -12.21
C ASP A 233 1.21 -6.82 -10.73
N LEU A 234 0.52 -5.80 -10.20
CA LEU A 234 0.01 -5.78 -8.84
C LEU A 234 -0.96 -6.94 -8.60
N GLY A 235 -1.87 -7.21 -9.53
CA GLY A 235 -2.84 -8.30 -9.43
C GLY A 235 -2.18 -9.67 -9.43
N ALA A 236 -1.19 -9.91 -10.31
CA ALA A 236 -0.42 -11.15 -10.31
C ALA A 236 0.36 -11.34 -8.99
N PHE A 237 0.94 -10.27 -8.45
CA PHE A 237 1.61 -10.28 -7.15
C PHE A 237 0.63 -10.61 -6.01
N SER A 238 -0.52 -9.93 -5.97
CA SER A 238 -1.59 -10.12 -4.99
C SER A 238 -2.17 -11.53 -5.00
N LEU A 239 -2.41 -12.10 -6.19
CA LEU A 239 -2.87 -13.48 -6.33
C LEU A 239 -1.83 -14.49 -5.80
N ALA A 240 -0.53 -14.23 -5.98
CA ALA A 240 0.50 -15.09 -5.40
C ALA A 240 0.49 -15.03 -3.86
N ARG A 241 0.30 -13.84 -3.26
CA ARG A 241 0.14 -13.68 -1.81
C ARG A 241 -1.14 -14.34 -1.29
N LEU A 242 -2.24 -14.23 -2.03
CA LEU A 242 -3.50 -14.91 -1.69
C LEU A 242 -3.33 -16.44 -1.71
N ARG A 243 -2.60 -16.97 -2.70
CA ARG A 243 -2.35 -18.41 -2.83
C ARG A 243 -1.58 -18.98 -1.64
N GLU A 244 -0.62 -18.23 -1.10
CA GLU A 244 0.11 -18.60 0.13
C GLU A 244 -0.82 -18.79 1.34
N GLN A 245 -2.00 -18.14 1.35
CA GLN A 245 -3.00 -18.31 2.42
C GLN A 245 -3.79 -19.63 2.30
N LYS A 246 -3.70 -20.32 1.17
CA LYS A 246 -4.36 -21.62 0.88
C LYS A 246 -5.87 -21.60 1.18
N PRO A 247 -6.65 -20.68 0.58
CA PRO A 247 -8.11 -20.70 0.73
C PRO A 247 -8.68 -21.98 0.13
N ALA A 248 -9.70 -22.55 0.78
CA ALA A 248 -10.46 -23.71 0.29
C ALA A 248 -11.64 -23.29 -0.60
N LEU A 249 -12.10 -22.04 -0.48
CA LEU A 249 -13.12 -21.42 -1.31
C LEU A 249 -12.73 -19.98 -1.63
N LEU A 250 -12.80 -19.61 -2.90
CA LEU A 250 -12.64 -18.22 -3.36
C LEU A 250 -14.00 -17.68 -3.79
N CYS A 251 -14.35 -16.50 -3.28
CA CYS A 251 -15.63 -15.83 -3.47
C CYS A 251 -15.38 -14.47 -4.15
N PRO A 252 -15.47 -14.37 -5.49
CA PRO A 252 -15.23 -13.12 -6.21
C PRO A 252 -16.48 -12.23 -6.20
N SER A 253 -16.31 -10.92 -6.37
CA SER A 253 -17.44 -9.99 -6.50
C SER A 253 -18.14 -10.09 -7.86
N HIS A 254 -17.54 -10.77 -8.84
CA HIS A 254 -18.18 -11.14 -10.10
C HIS A 254 -17.69 -12.51 -10.58
N GLY A 255 -18.61 -13.34 -11.09
CA GLY A 255 -18.35 -14.72 -11.47
C GLY A 255 -18.80 -15.72 -10.41
N ASP A 256 -18.48 -17.00 -10.60
CA ASP A 256 -18.92 -18.06 -9.69
C ASP A 256 -17.92 -18.25 -8.54
N PRO A 257 -18.38 -18.56 -7.31
CA PRO A 257 -17.52 -19.05 -6.24
C PRO A 257 -16.71 -20.28 -6.69
N LEU A 258 -15.41 -20.27 -6.42
CA LEU A 258 -14.46 -21.26 -6.90
C LEU A 258 -13.98 -22.16 -5.73
N PRO A 259 -14.47 -23.41 -5.63
CA PRO A 259 -13.89 -24.39 -4.71
C PRO A 259 -12.50 -24.84 -5.20
N ASP A 260 -11.64 -25.22 -4.26
CA ASP A 260 -10.26 -25.67 -4.52
C ASP A 260 -9.47 -24.75 -5.49
N PRO A 261 -9.36 -23.45 -5.14
CA PRO A 261 -8.99 -22.40 -6.11
C PRO A 261 -7.53 -22.41 -6.55
N GLU A 262 -6.67 -23.26 -5.99
CA GLU A 262 -5.20 -23.25 -6.21
C GLU A 262 -4.82 -23.21 -7.70
N SER A 263 -5.37 -24.13 -8.49
CA SER A 263 -5.07 -24.24 -9.93
C SER A 263 -5.64 -23.06 -10.72
N GLY A 264 -6.83 -22.57 -10.34
CA GLY A 264 -7.45 -21.41 -10.96
C GLY A 264 -6.68 -20.12 -10.69
N ILE A 265 -6.20 -19.93 -9.45
CA ILE A 265 -5.34 -18.80 -9.08
C ILE A 265 -4.02 -18.86 -9.87
N GLN A 266 -3.36 -20.03 -9.93
CA GLN A 266 -2.13 -20.19 -10.71
C GLN A 266 -2.35 -19.88 -12.20
N GLN A 267 -3.43 -20.39 -12.80
CA GLN A 267 -3.77 -20.08 -14.18
C GLN A 267 -3.96 -18.58 -14.42
N THR A 268 -4.61 -17.87 -13.48
CA THR A 268 -4.77 -16.41 -13.58
C THR A 268 -3.43 -15.71 -13.47
N ILE A 269 -2.57 -16.09 -12.53
CA ILE A 269 -1.22 -15.53 -12.41
C ILE A 269 -0.43 -15.71 -13.71
N ASP A 270 -0.43 -16.91 -14.29
CA ASP A 270 0.33 -17.20 -15.51
C ASP A 270 -0.12 -16.32 -16.67
N ARG A 271 -1.44 -16.15 -16.86
CA ARG A 271 -1.99 -15.28 -17.91
C ARG A 271 -1.65 -13.81 -17.70
N LEU A 272 -1.71 -13.32 -16.46
CA LEU A 272 -1.36 -11.94 -16.14
C LEU A 272 0.14 -11.70 -16.36
N VAL A 273 0.99 -12.65 -15.98
CA VAL A 273 2.44 -12.61 -16.21
C VAL A 273 2.74 -12.58 -17.71
N ASP A 274 2.11 -13.43 -18.50
CA ASP A 274 2.31 -13.48 -19.95
C ASP A 274 1.82 -12.20 -20.62
N TYR A 275 0.65 -11.69 -20.22
CA TYR A 275 0.11 -10.43 -20.73
C TYR A 275 1.01 -9.24 -20.36
N TYR A 276 1.50 -9.16 -19.12
CA TYR A 276 2.41 -8.10 -18.68
C TYR A 276 3.72 -8.09 -19.48
N ARG A 277 4.31 -9.28 -19.70
CA ARG A 277 5.51 -9.43 -20.54
C ARG A 277 5.25 -8.99 -21.97
N PHE A 278 4.12 -9.40 -22.55
CA PHE A 278 3.72 -8.99 -23.89
C PHE A 278 3.59 -7.46 -23.99
N GLN A 279 2.93 -6.83 -23.02
CA GLN A 279 2.64 -5.40 -23.05
C GLN A 279 3.86 -4.52 -22.78
N THR A 280 4.78 -4.96 -21.91
CA THR A 280 5.87 -4.11 -21.40
C THR A 280 7.27 -4.54 -21.81
N GLY A 281 7.45 -5.79 -22.24
CA GLY A 281 8.78 -6.40 -22.42
C GLY A 281 9.54 -6.69 -21.13
N ASN A 282 8.97 -6.37 -19.95
CA ASN A 282 9.63 -6.49 -18.66
C ASN A 282 9.19 -7.76 -17.90
N ALA A 283 9.98 -8.14 -16.90
CA ALA A 283 9.59 -9.16 -15.94
C ALA A 283 8.68 -8.55 -14.86
N PRO A 284 7.58 -9.23 -14.46
CA PRO A 284 6.70 -8.75 -13.41
C PRO A 284 7.30 -8.95 -12.01
N SER A 285 6.88 -8.12 -11.07
CA SER A 285 7.32 -8.06 -9.66
C SER A 285 7.12 -9.40 -8.92
N VAL A 286 6.12 -10.20 -9.31
CA VAL A 286 5.88 -11.52 -8.70
C VAL A 286 7.07 -12.48 -8.89
N LEU A 287 7.93 -12.24 -9.88
CA LEU A 287 9.14 -13.02 -10.15
C LEU A 287 10.39 -12.42 -9.51
N SER A 288 10.30 -11.24 -8.89
CA SER A 288 11.44 -10.63 -8.19
C SER A 288 11.86 -11.50 -7.00
N ARG A 289 13.13 -11.90 -7.01
CA ARG A 289 13.73 -12.79 -6.02
C ARG A 289 15.12 -12.29 -5.63
N GLY A 290 15.48 -12.56 -4.38
CA GLY A 290 16.82 -12.31 -3.87
C GLY A 290 17.80 -13.40 -4.31
N TYR A 291 19.08 -13.08 -4.20
CA TYR A 291 20.18 -14.00 -4.44
C TYR A 291 21.18 -13.95 -3.30
N ALA A 292 21.83 -15.09 -3.02
CA ALA A 292 22.93 -15.16 -2.08
C ALA A 292 24.16 -14.49 -2.69
N VAL A 293 24.64 -13.42 -2.06
CA VAL A 293 25.96 -12.85 -2.32
C VAL A 293 27.03 -13.74 -1.67
N SER A 294 26.72 -14.24 -0.47
CA SER A 294 27.45 -15.28 0.26
C SER A 294 26.44 -16.11 1.08
N PRO A 295 26.84 -17.23 1.72
CA PRO A 295 25.93 -18.08 2.50
C PRO A 295 25.05 -17.34 3.52
N HIS A 296 25.61 -16.30 4.18
CA HIS A 296 24.93 -15.52 5.20
C HIS A 296 24.52 -14.11 4.74
N PHE A 297 24.70 -13.78 3.46
CA PHE A 297 24.38 -12.45 2.93
C PHE A 297 23.51 -12.54 1.68
N ILE A 298 22.23 -12.18 1.83
CA ILE A 298 21.25 -12.23 0.74
C ILE A 298 20.90 -10.81 0.29
N ALA A 299 20.96 -10.55 -1.01
CA ALA A 299 20.64 -9.26 -1.61
C ALA A 299 19.34 -9.33 -2.43
N HIS A 300 18.45 -8.37 -2.19
CA HIS A 300 17.26 -8.11 -2.99
C HIS A 300 17.41 -6.75 -3.65
N HIS A 301 17.72 -6.71 -4.95
CA HIS A 301 17.95 -5.48 -5.72
C HIS A 301 16.85 -5.17 -6.75
N LEU A 302 15.83 -6.03 -6.82
CA LEU A 302 14.69 -5.92 -7.74
C LEU A 302 13.43 -5.35 -7.07
N THR A 303 13.54 -5.02 -5.78
CA THR A 303 12.59 -4.21 -5.00
C THR A 303 12.75 -2.73 -5.37
N THR A 304 11.92 -1.83 -4.84
CA THR A 304 12.08 -0.38 -5.11
C THR A 304 13.48 0.09 -4.73
N SER A 305 13.80 -0.11 -3.46
CA SER A 305 15.12 0.05 -2.90
C SER A 305 15.69 -1.32 -2.62
N SER A 306 17.00 -1.46 -2.81
CA SER A 306 17.70 -2.66 -2.43
C SER A 306 17.56 -2.87 -0.93
N PHE A 307 17.26 -4.10 -0.53
CA PHE A 307 17.34 -4.50 0.86
C PHE A 307 18.18 -5.76 1.00
N TYR A 308 18.71 -5.94 2.21
CA TYR A 308 19.66 -7.00 2.49
C TYR A 308 19.26 -7.79 3.72
N ALA A 309 19.41 -9.11 3.67
CA ALA A 309 19.27 -9.97 4.84
C ALA A 309 20.64 -10.54 5.22
N ILE A 310 21.09 -10.22 6.44
CA ILE A 310 22.25 -10.85 7.08
C ILE A 310 21.70 -11.98 7.95
N LEU A 311 22.06 -13.22 7.64
CA LEU A 311 21.53 -14.41 8.29
C LEU A 311 22.55 -14.96 9.30
N SER A 312 22.17 -15.08 10.57
CA SER A 312 22.98 -15.80 11.56
C SER A 312 22.86 -17.31 11.37
N ASN A 313 23.87 -18.05 11.81
CA ASN A 313 23.85 -19.52 11.97
C ASN A 313 22.64 -20.03 12.77
N SER A 314 22.06 -19.20 13.66
CA SER A 314 20.84 -19.54 14.41
C SER A 314 19.57 -19.59 13.53
N GLY A 315 19.62 -18.97 12.35
CA GLY A 315 18.48 -18.71 11.46
C GLY A 315 17.81 -17.36 11.71
N LYS A 316 18.28 -16.55 12.66
CA LYS A 316 17.80 -15.17 12.83
C LYS A 316 18.37 -14.26 11.74
N ALA A 317 17.61 -13.26 11.33
CA ALA A 317 18.02 -12.28 10.33
C ALA A 317 18.07 -10.86 10.91
N MET A 318 19.03 -10.09 10.42
CA MET A 318 19.05 -8.64 10.47
C MET A 318 18.78 -8.12 9.06
N PHE A 319 17.78 -7.26 8.91
CA PHE A 319 17.50 -6.58 7.65
C PHE A 319 18.20 -5.22 7.62
N ILE A 320 18.88 -4.93 6.51
CA ILE A 320 19.34 -3.58 6.19
C ILE A 320 18.45 -3.05 5.08
N ASP A 321 17.67 -2.02 5.41
CA ASP A 321 16.49 -1.58 4.67
C ASP A 321 15.42 -2.68 4.52
N TYR A 322 14.19 -2.27 4.20
CA TYR A 322 13.05 -3.11 3.82
C TYR A 322 11.92 -2.20 3.31
N GLY A 323 11.95 -2.00 1.99
CA GLY A 323 11.11 -1.08 1.25
C GLY A 323 9.95 -1.73 0.50
N SER A 324 9.40 -1.06 -0.51
CA SER A 324 8.33 -1.64 -1.33
C SER A 324 8.82 -2.77 -2.27
N ALA A 325 7.91 -3.70 -2.56
CA ALA A 325 8.18 -4.90 -3.37
C ALA A 325 8.71 -4.64 -4.79
N SER A 326 8.42 -3.47 -5.37
CA SER A 326 8.97 -3.00 -6.64
C SER A 326 8.68 -1.53 -6.88
N GLY A 327 9.40 -0.90 -7.82
CA GLY A 327 9.15 0.47 -8.23
C GLY A 327 7.71 0.72 -8.71
N LEU A 328 7.01 -0.31 -9.19
CA LEU A 328 5.57 -0.23 -9.52
C LEU A 328 4.70 -0.12 -8.25
N HIS A 329 5.00 -0.87 -7.19
CA HIS A 329 4.28 -0.71 -5.92
C HIS A 329 4.49 0.71 -5.39
N PHE A 330 5.75 1.11 -5.23
CA PHE A 330 6.07 2.41 -4.64
C PHE A 330 5.51 3.58 -5.46
N GLY A 331 5.82 3.64 -6.76
CA GLY A 331 5.46 4.78 -7.60
C GLY A 331 3.96 4.97 -7.83
N ASN A 332 3.15 3.90 -7.81
CA ASN A 332 1.70 4.04 -7.95
C ASN A 332 1.02 4.47 -6.65
N PHE A 333 1.51 3.99 -5.50
CA PHE A 333 1.00 4.44 -4.22
C PHE A 333 1.43 5.86 -3.92
N GLU A 334 2.71 6.22 -4.16
CA GLU A 334 3.27 7.56 -3.91
C GLU A 334 2.43 8.66 -4.57
N ARG A 335 1.95 8.37 -5.79
CA ARG A 335 1.14 9.28 -6.60
C ARG A 335 -0.36 9.16 -6.36
N ALA A 336 -0.80 8.25 -5.49
CA ALA A 336 -2.21 8.08 -5.21
C ALA A 336 -2.81 9.36 -4.61
N THR A 337 -4.09 9.58 -4.93
CA THR A 337 -4.79 10.86 -4.74
C THR A 337 -4.95 11.28 -3.28
N ALA A 338 -5.01 10.34 -2.33
CA ALA A 338 -5.18 10.66 -0.92
C ALA A 338 -3.96 11.36 -0.34
N THR A 339 -4.16 12.46 0.38
CA THR A 339 -3.10 13.21 1.06
C THR A 339 -2.59 12.50 2.32
N THR A 340 -3.33 11.52 2.85
CA THR A 340 -3.03 10.85 4.12
C THR A 340 -2.36 9.47 4.01
N ASP A 341 -2.33 8.86 2.82
CA ASP A 341 -2.01 7.43 2.67
C ASP A 341 -1.23 7.09 1.38
N ARG A 342 -0.26 7.95 1.01
CA ARG A 342 0.51 7.81 -0.24
C ARG A 342 1.46 6.63 -0.28
N ILE A 343 1.71 5.91 0.82
CA ILE A 343 2.68 4.81 0.79
C ILE A 343 2.02 3.59 1.41
N ARG A 344 1.40 2.78 0.55
CA ARG A 344 0.84 1.47 0.92
C ARG A 344 1.95 0.43 0.81
N PHE A 345 2.28 -0.21 1.92
CA PHE A 345 3.24 -1.30 1.94
C PHE A 345 2.54 -2.64 1.67
N VAL A 346 3.16 -3.47 0.82
CA VAL A 346 2.74 -4.86 0.57
C VAL A 346 3.95 -5.77 0.83
N GLU A 347 3.84 -6.67 1.80
CA GLU A 347 4.85 -7.64 2.20
C GLU A 347 5.35 -8.47 1.02
N HIS A 348 6.67 -8.65 0.97
CA HIS A 348 7.34 -9.40 -0.07
C HIS A 348 8.56 -10.15 0.47
N ASN A 349 8.93 -11.23 -0.21
CA ASN A 349 10.17 -11.99 -0.05
C ASN A 349 10.47 -12.61 1.34
N ILE A 350 9.67 -12.42 2.39
CA ILE A 350 9.89 -13.06 3.69
C ILE A 350 9.78 -14.59 3.58
N GLU A 351 8.75 -15.10 2.90
CA GLU A 351 8.60 -16.56 2.71
C GLU A 351 9.69 -17.15 1.81
N ASP A 352 10.19 -16.38 0.84
CA ASP A 352 11.34 -16.75 0.00
C ASP A 352 12.62 -16.91 0.87
N LEU A 353 12.86 -15.97 1.78
CA LEU A 353 13.97 -16.02 2.74
C LEU A 353 13.86 -17.22 3.69
N LYS A 354 12.65 -17.53 4.17
CA LYS A 354 12.41 -18.70 5.02
C LYS A 354 12.67 -20.01 4.27
N SER A 355 12.04 -20.16 3.10
CA SER A 355 12.02 -21.43 2.36
C SER A 355 13.34 -21.76 1.66
N ARG A 356 14.06 -20.77 1.10
CA ARG A 356 15.30 -21.01 0.33
C ARG A 356 16.58 -20.79 1.12
N PHE A 357 16.55 -19.91 2.12
CA PHE A 357 17.75 -19.48 2.84
C PHE A 357 17.71 -19.82 4.34
N GLY A 358 16.66 -20.51 4.81
CA GLY A 358 16.60 -21.02 6.18
C GLY A 358 16.36 -19.95 7.25
N MET A 359 15.90 -18.75 6.86
CA MET A 359 15.51 -17.72 7.81
C MET A 359 14.36 -18.21 8.70
N LYS A 360 14.45 -17.96 10.01
CA LYS A 360 13.43 -18.33 11.01
C LYS A 360 12.69 -17.11 11.55
N SER A 361 13.39 -16.01 11.76
CA SER A 361 12.84 -14.77 12.31
C SER A 361 13.65 -13.56 11.88
N ILE A 362 13.02 -12.38 11.92
CA ILE A 362 13.65 -11.08 11.65
C ILE A 362 13.77 -10.36 12.99
N GLU A 363 14.95 -10.41 13.61
CA GLU A 363 15.15 -9.88 14.97
C GLU A 363 15.38 -8.37 14.94
N VAL A 364 16.11 -7.89 13.94
CA VAL A 364 16.50 -6.49 13.79
C VAL A 364 16.25 -6.00 12.37
N ALA A 365 15.78 -4.77 12.23
CA ALA A 365 15.81 -4.01 10.97
C ALA A 365 16.53 -2.68 11.19
N MET A 366 17.47 -2.34 10.30
CA MET A 366 18.24 -1.09 10.34
C MET A 366 18.04 -0.32 9.04
N PRO A 367 17.60 0.95 9.08
CA PRO A 367 17.53 1.76 7.88
C PRO A 367 18.92 2.34 7.59
N SER A 368 19.33 2.33 6.33
CA SER A 368 20.53 3.01 5.84
C SER A 368 20.40 4.53 5.96
N HIS A 369 19.19 5.05 5.71
CA HIS A 369 18.84 6.47 5.82
C HIS A 369 17.31 6.65 5.93
N MET A 370 16.86 7.89 6.11
CA MET A 370 15.46 8.18 6.45
C MET A 370 14.42 8.18 5.31
N HIS A 371 14.76 7.70 4.11
CA HIS A 371 13.82 7.71 2.99
C HIS A 371 12.79 6.59 3.02
N ASP A 372 11.55 6.95 2.72
CA ASP A 372 10.35 6.11 2.82
C ASP A 372 10.39 4.86 1.94
N ASP A 373 11.02 4.90 0.77
CA ASP A 373 11.18 3.75 -0.12
C ASP A 373 12.12 2.68 0.44
N HIS A 374 13.00 3.02 1.39
CA HIS A 374 13.89 2.06 2.07
C HIS A 374 13.28 1.41 3.31
N MET A 375 12.17 1.94 3.81
CA MET A 375 11.77 1.68 5.20
C MET A 375 10.26 1.65 5.43
N ASN A 376 9.44 1.83 4.40
CA ASN A 376 7.99 1.72 4.50
C ASN A 376 7.49 0.32 4.92
N GLY A 377 8.34 -0.71 4.90
CA GLY A 377 8.06 -2.03 5.48
C GLY A 377 8.31 -2.14 6.99
N PHE A 378 8.96 -1.17 7.63
CA PHE A 378 9.36 -1.27 9.04
C PHE A 378 8.19 -1.33 10.03
N PRO A 379 7.11 -0.52 9.86
CA PRO A 379 5.92 -0.65 10.70
C PRO A 379 5.31 -2.06 10.62
N HIS A 380 5.32 -2.67 9.43
CA HIS A 380 4.85 -4.04 9.21
C HIS A 380 5.72 -5.06 9.96
N LEU A 381 7.04 -4.97 9.83
CA LEU A 381 7.99 -5.85 10.55
C LEU A 381 7.78 -5.77 12.07
N THR A 382 7.62 -4.56 12.60
CA THR A 382 7.39 -4.34 14.04
C THR A 382 6.08 -4.98 14.50
N ARG A 383 4.99 -4.78 13.75
CA ARG A 383 3.65 -5.26 14.12
C ARG A 383 3.49 -6.78 13.99
N HIS A 384 4.08 -7.39 12.96
CA HIS A 384 3.78 -8.78 12.58
C HIS A 384 4.94 -9.75 12.80
N HIS A 385 6.17 -9.25 12.91
CA HIS A 385 7.37 -10.07 13.11
C HIS A 385 8.13 -9.76 14.41
N GLN A 386 7.59 -8.84 15.23
CA GLN A 386 8.19 -8.38 16.51
C GLN A 386 9.64 -7.88 16.34
N THR A 387 9.97 -7.41 15.16
CA THR A 387 11.30 -6.91 14.80
C THR A 387 11.63 -5.65 15.59
N GLN A 388 12.86 -5.57 16.09
CA GLN A 388 13.39 -4.35 16.69
C GLN A 388 13.94 -3.43 15.61
N VAL A 389 13.57 -2.15 15.65
CA VAL A 389 14.16 -1.15 14.75
C VAL A 389 15.35 -0.49 15.44
N TRP A 390 16.50 -0.56 14.78
CA TRP A 390 17.77 0.00 15.24
C TRP A 390 18.25 1.04 14.23
N CYS A 391 18.78 2.18 14.65
CA CYS A 391 19.24 3.20 13.70
C CYS A 391 20.39 4.08 14.21
N TYR A 392 20.96 4.90 13.34
CA TYR A 392 21.87 5.97 13.73
C TYR A 392 21.09 7.11 14.42
N GLU A 393 21.68 7.69 15.47
CA GLU A 393 20.97 8.54 16.43
C GLU A 393 20.21 9.74 15.85
N ASN A 394 20.72 10.34 14.76
CA ASN A 394 20.07 11.52 14.18
C ASN A 394 18.77 11.19 13.41
N MET A 395 18.49 9.91 13.13
CA MET A 395 17.26 9.50 12.45
C MET A 395 16.08 9.27 13.40
N VAL A 396 16.34 9.18 14.72
CA VAL A 396 15.31 8.83 15.72
C VAL A 396 14.09 9.75 15.64
N ASP A 397 14.32 11.07 15.67
CA ASP A 397 13.24 12.05 15.65
C ASP A 397 12.50 12.08 14.29
N ILE A 398 13.18 11.73 13.20
CA ILE A 398 12.53 11.61 11.88
C ILE A 398 11.51 10.47 11.88
N PHE A 399 11.85 9.35 12.52
CA PHE A 399 11.00 8.15 12.54
C PHE A 399 9.88 8.20 13.59
N GLU A 400 10.16 8.77 14.75
CA GLU A 400 9.18 8.87 15.84
C GLU A 400 8.27 10.11 15.71
N ASN A 401 8.75 11.15 15.03
CA ASN A 401 8.03 12.40 14.81
C ASN A 401 8.15 12.91 13.35
N PRO A 402 7.73 12.13 12.33
CA PRO A 402 7.91 12.49 10.92
C PRO A 402 7.23 13.81 10.53
N ARG A 403 6.15 14.19 11.21
CA ARG A 403 5.42 15.45 10.98
C ARG A 403 6.12 16.68 11.59
N GLY A 404 7.14 16.49 12.42
CA GLY A 404 7.96 17.57 12.98
C GLY A 404 8.96 18.15 11.98
N HIS A 405 9.17 17.47 10.84
CA HIS A 405 10.22 17.80 9.87
C HIS A 405 9.63 18.13 8.50
N ASN A 406 10.38 18.91 7.72
CA ASN A 406 10.04 19.24 6.34
C ASN A 406 11.15 18.78 5.39
N LEU A 407 11.45 17.49 5.44
CA LEU A 407 12.47 16.81 4.64
C LEU A 407 11.82 16.11 3.43
N GLY A 408 12.65 15.73 2.45
CA GLY A 408 12.21 14.93 1.31
C GLY A 408 11.94 13.46 1.70
N CYS A 409 11.00 12.82 1.01
CA CYS A 409 10.71 11.37 1.09
C CYS A 409 10.59 10.83 2.53
N THR A 410 9.88 11.54 3.41
CA THR A 410 9.64 11.11 4.79
C THR A 410 8.36 10.28 4.89
N LEU A 411 8.45 9.09 5.50
CA LEU A 411 7.29 8.24 5.74
C LEU A 411 6.34 8.87 6.77
N GLY A 412 5.06 8.96 6.44
CA GLY A 412 4.06 9.59 7.31
C GLY A 412 3.58 8.76 8.50
N GLU A 413 3.80 7.43 8.48
CA GLU A 413 3.49 6.51 9.59
C GLU A 413 4.69 6.47 10.55
N PRO A 414 4.54 6.97 11.79
CA PRO A 414 5.63 6.89 12.77
C PRO A 414 5.80 5.47 13.29
N PHE A 415 7.03 5.12 13.66
CA PHE A 415 7.33 3.89 14.40
C PHE A 415 8.45 4.12 15.42
N LYS A 416 8.49 3.26 16.42
CA LYS A 416 9.41 3.38 17.56
C LYS A 416 10.79 2.85 17.24
N VAL A 417 11.83 3.59 17.60
CA VAL A 417 13.21 3.10 17.57
C VAL A 417 13.50 2.35 18.88
N SER A 418 13.98 1.12 18.75
CA SER A 418 14.33 0.26 19.90
C SER A 418 15.74 0.54 20.42
N ARG A 419 16.67 0.91 19.54
CA ARG A 419 18.05 1.25 19.89
C ARG A 419 18.64 2.23 18.88
N SER A 420 19.38 3.22 19.38
CA SER A 420 20.15 4.15 18.55
C SER A 420 21.65 4.01 18.79
N PHE A 421 22.46 4.38 17.81
CA PHE A 421 23.92 4.31 17.86
C PHE A 421 24.59 5.63 17.48
N ARG A 422 25.78 5.86 18.04
CA ARG A 422 26.63 7.03 17.77
C ARG A 422 27.67 6.77 16.69
N HIS A 423 28.29 7.84 16.18
CA HIS A 423 29.36 7.73 15.20
C HIS A 423 30.55 6.93 15.78
N GLY A 424 31.01 5.91 15.04
CA GLY A 424 32.10 5.02 15.44
C GLY A 424 31.70 3.98 16.50
N GLU A 425 30.41 3.90 16.87
CA GLU A 425 29.97 2.91 17.85
C GLU A 425 30.06 1.49 17.26
N ARG A 426 30.62 0.57 18.04
CA ARG A 426 30.69 -0.85 17.71
C ARG A 426 29.69 -1.64 18.51
N PHE A 427 29.06 -2.62 17.87
CA PHE A 427 28.13 -3.51 18.53
C PHE A 427 28.18 -4.92 17.97
N LYS A 428 27.85 -5.87 18.82
CA LYS A 428 27.71 -7.27 18.45
C LYS A 428 26.25 -7.63 18.28
N TRP A 429 25.92 -8.31 17.19
CA TRP A 429 24.64 -8.99 16.98
C TRP A 429 24.92 -10.40 16.48
N GLU A 430 24.47 -11.40 17.24
CA GLU A 430 24.82 -12.81 17.02
C GLU A 430 26.36 -12.99 16.86
N GLU A 431 26.84 -13.57 15.76
CA GLU A 431 28.27 -13.75 15.46
C GLU A 431 28.96 -12.53 14.81
N TYR A 432 28.23 -11.45 14.52
CA TYR A 432 28.73 -10.33 13.74
C TYR A 432 29.14 -9.15 14.62
N ASP A 433 30.32 -8.60 14.37
CA ASP A 433 30.81 -7.35 14.93
C ASP A 433 30.62 -6.21 13.91
N PHE A 434 29.73 -5.29 14.24
CA PHE A 434 29.38 -4.14 13.42
C PHE A 434 30.06 -2.87 13.92
N GLU A 435 30.30 -1.95 13.00
CA GLU A 435 30.66 -0.56 13.27
C GLU A 435 29.76 0.36 12.46
N ILE A 436 29.17 1.36 13.11
CA ILE A 436 28.29 2.35 12.46
C ILE A 436 28.94 3.73 12.48
N THR A 437 28.86 4.43 11.36
CA THR A 437 29.39 5.79 11.22
C THR A 437 28.33 6.72 10.67
N HIS A 438 28.36 7.99 11.11
CA HIS A 438 27.71 9.06 10.36
C HIS A 438 28.31 9.12 8.96
N SER A 439 27.49 8.88 7.94
CA SER A 439 27.92 8.89 6.55
C SER A 439 26.93 9.72 5.73
N PRO A 440 26.91 11.05 5.92
CA PRO A 440 25.99 11.90 5.21
C PRO A 440 26.39 11.95 3.73
N GLY A 441 25.52 11.56 2.82
CA GLY A 441 25.82 11.60 1.38
C GLY A 441 24.57 12.00 0.61
N HIS A 442 23.56 11.12 0.66
CA HIS A 442 22.25 11.39 0.11
C HIS A 442 21.43 12.37 0.96
N THR A 443 21.65 12.31 2.28
CA THR A 443 21.01 13.13 3.31
C THR A 443 21.93 13.20 4.53
N GLU A 444 21.82 14.25 5.35
CA GLU A 444 22.48 14.30 6.67
C GLU A 444 22.01 13.18 7.62
N TYR A 445 20.84 12.60 7.35
CA TYR A 445 20.21 11.55 8.14
C TYR A 445 20.50 10.16 7.58
N GLN A 446 21.79 9.84 7.43
CA GLN A 446 22.29 8.63 6.82
C GLN A 446 23.48 8.07 7.58
N MET A 447 23.56 6.73 7.60
CA MET A 447 24.68 6.00 8.17
C MET A 447 25.42 5.18 7.11
N ALA A 448 26.65 4.80 7.43
CA ALA A 448 27.30 3.64 6.84
C ALA A 448 27.51 2.59 7.93
N LEU A 449 27.18 1.34 7.62
CA LEU A 449 27.33 0.20 8.51
C LEU A 449 28.37 -0.75 7.93
N PHE A 450 29.37 -1.10 8.74
CA PHE A 450 30.47 -1.96 8.33
C PHE A 450 30.49 -3.27 9.12
N VAL A 451 30.65 -4.39 8.43
CA VAL A 451 30.69 -5.73 9.03
C VAL A 451 31.51 -6.68 8.16
N THR A 452 32.07 -7.73 8.77
CA THR A 452 32.67 -8.83 8.01
C THR A 452 31.68 -9.99 7.93
N ILE A 453 31.25 -10.36 6.73
CA ILE A 453 30.32 -11.48 6.48
C ILE A 453 31.02 -12.47 5.56
N ASP A 454 31.13 -13.72 5.98
CA ASP A 454 31.77 -14.80 5.20
C ASP A 454 33.17 -14.45 4.65
N GLY A 455 33.93 -13.68 5.43
CA GLY A 455 35.29 -13.23 5.09
C GLY A 455 35.38 -11.97 4.24
N ALA A 456 34.27 -11.42 3.75
CA ALA A 456 34.24 -10.14 3.03
C ALA A 456 33.92 -8.97 3.98
N ARG A 457 34.69 -7.87 3.91
CA ARG A 457 34.35 -6.61 4.59
C ARG A 457 33.29 -5.88 3.76
N VAL A 458 32.07 -5.84 4.28
CA VAL A 458 30.90 -5.23 3.63
C VAL A 458 30.62 -3.86 4.22
N ALA A 459 30.31 -2.89 3.36
CA ALA A 459 29.76 -1.58 3.73
C ALA A 459 28.35 -1.42 3.17
N PHE A 460 27.37 -1.19 4.05
CA PHE A 460 26.03 -0.76 3.67
C PHE A 460 26.00 0.76 3.61
N THR A 461 25.73 1.32 2.44
CA THR A 461 25.94 2.75 2.21
C THR A 461 24.71 3.53 1.82
N GLY A 462 23.54 2.88 1.76
CA GLY A 462 22.31 3.51 1.27
C GLY A 462 22.57 4.22 -0.06
N ASP A 463 22.01 5.42 -0.18
CA ASP A 463 21.99 6.18 -1.43
C ASP A 463 23.17 7.13 -1.64
N ALA A 464 24.24 7.02 -0.84
CA ALA A 464 25.38 7.93 -0.99
C ALA A 464 26.09 7.77 -2.34
N PHE A 465 26.26 6.53 -2.81
CA PHE A 465 27.08 6.23 -3.98
C PHE A 465 26.51 5.09 -4.81
N PHE A 466 26.65 5.20 -6.13
CA PHE A 466 26.26 4.19 -7.09
C PHE A 466 27.34 4.04 -8.16
N PRO A 467 27.53 2.85 -8.75
CA PRO A 467 28.39 2.72 -9.91
C PRO A 467 27.84 3.55 -11.08
N TYR A 468 28.71 4.23 -11.80
CA TYR A 468 28.35 4.88 -13.07
C TYR A 468 28.02 3.79 -14.12
N PRO A 469 26.97 3.94 -14.94
CA PRO A 469 26.57 2.91 -15.91
C PRO A 469 27.65 2.55 -16.94
N ASP A 470 28.51 3.51 -17.29
CA ASP A 470 29.69 3.27 -18.11
C ASP A 470 30.85 2.78 -17.24
N SER A 471 31.01 1.46 -17.19
CA SER A 471 31.90 0.73 -16.26
C SER A 471 33.38 0.86 -16.59
N ALA A 472 33.77 1.60 -17.63
CA ALA A 472 35.15 1.68 -18.08
C ALA A 472 36.09 2.43 -17.10
N GLN A 473 35.56 3.22 -16.17
CA GLN A 473 36.35 4.14 -15.35
C GLN A 473 36.23 3.96 -13.83
N SER A 474 35.55 2.91 -13.32
CA SER A 474 35.31 2.71 -11.88
C SER A 474 34.83 3.98 -11.16
N VAL A 475 34.00 4.78 -11.85
CA VAL A 475 33.50 6.04 -11.32
C VAL A 475 32.26 5.77 -10.49
N LEU A 476 32.24 6.31 -9.27
CA LEU A 476 31.03 6.38 -8.46
C LEU A 476 30.31 7.70 -8.74
N ARG A 477 29.01 7.61 -8.99
CA ARG A 477 28.11 8.75 -8.99
C ARG A 477 27.43 8.88 -7.64
N HIS A 478 27.02 10.10 -7.34
CA HIS A 478 26.11 10.41 -6.25
C HIS A 478 24.92 11.19 -6.82
N ASN A 479 23.84 11.27 -6.07
CA ASN A 479 22.71 12.16 -6.33
C ASN A 479 22.77 13.35 -5.36
N LEU A 480 22.21 14.50 -5.75
CA LEU A 480 22.18 15.70 -4.91
C LEU A 480 20.77 16.27 -4.89
N ILE A 481 20.13 16.22 -3.72
CA ILE A 481 18.76 16.72 -3.51
C ILE A 481 18.80 17.64 -2.30
N PHE A 482 18.78 18.95 -2.50
CA PHE A 482 18.89 19.93 -1.41
C PHE A 482 17.78 19.82 -0.36
N ARG A 483 16.60 19.29 -0.73
CA ARG A 483 15.49 19.05 0.20
C ARG A 483 15.76 17.92 1.20
N ASN A 484 16.80 17.11 0.98
CA ASN A 484 17.22 16.04 1.89
C ASN A 484 18.09 16.54 3.05
N HIS A 485 18.35 17.85 3.13
CA HIS A 485 19.35 18.43 4.03
C HIS A 485 20.74 17.84 3.76
N VAL A 486 21.53 18.54 2.95
CA VAL A 486 22.89 18.17 2.59
C VAL A 486 23.81 19.36 2.87
N GLU A 487 24.95 19.12 3.50
CA GLU A 487 26.00 20.09 3.74
C GLU A 487 27.07 20.05 2.62
N SER A 488 27.92 21.07 2.56
CA SER A 488 28.95 21.18 1.52
C SER A 488 29.99 20.07 1.55
N ASP A 489 30.19 19.43 2.71
CA ASP A 489 31.18 18.39 2.91
C ASP A 489 30.58 16.99 3.15
N SER A 490 29.25 16.81 3.04
CA SER A 490 28.58 15.52 3.30
C SER A 490 29.25 14.38 2.51
N HIS A 491 29.26 14.48 1.18
CA HIS A 491 29.85 13.47 0.31
C HIS A 491 31.33 13.19 0.63
N ILE A 492 32.09 14.22 1.02
CA ILE A 492 33.49 14.06 1.42
C ILE A 492 33.59 13.22 2.70
N ARG A 493 32.72 13.46 3.70
CA ARG A 493 32.66 12.64 4.93
C ARG A 493 32.31 11.19 4.59
N SER A 494 31.31 10.97 3.73
CA SER A 494 30.94 9.61 3.32
C SER A 494 32.06 8.87 2.57
N ILE A 495 32.78 9.53 1.66
CA ILE A 495 33.91 8.92 0.95
C ILE A 495 35.05 8.59 1.93
N ARG A 496 35.34 9.49 2.89
CA ARG A 496 36.37 9.24 3.91
C ARG A 496 36.06 8.00 4.75
N ASN A 497 34.80 7.80 5.14
CA ASN A 497 34.41 6.57 5.84
C ASN A 497 34.80 5.31 5.03
N LEU A 498 34.58 5.31 3.72
CA LEU A 498 34.96 4.16 2.87
C LEU A 498 36.47 3.97 2.79
N ILE A 499 37.23 5.06 2.66
CA ILE A 499 38.69 5.00 2.63
C ILE A 499 39.23 4.46 3.97
N ASP A 500 38.71 4.96 5.09
CA ASP A 500 39.22 4.62 6.43
C ASP A 500 38.85 3.19 6.86
N HIS A 501 37.77 2.62 6.31
CA HIS A 501 37.28 1.28 6.68
C HIS A 501 37.57 0.19 5.64
N GLU A 502 38.09 0.57 4.47
CA GLU A 502 38.56 -0.31 3.39
C GLU A 502 37.62 -1.51 3.09
N PRO A 503 36.31 -1.28 2.81
CA PRO A 503 35.42 -2.38 2.45
C PRO A 503 35.82 -3.00 1.12
N ASN A 504 35.68 -4.32 1.02
CA ASN A 504 35.89 -5.05 -0.24
C ASN A 504 34.58 -5.21 -1.04
N LEU A 505 33.45 -4.89 -0.42
CA LEU A 505 32.13 -5.01 -1.02
C LEU A 505 31.21 -3.88 -0.53
N MET A 506 30.63 -3.18 -1.48
CA MET A 506 29.67 -2.10 -1.25
C MET A 506 28.25 -2.63 -1.49
N ALA A 507 27.34 -2.38 -0.55
CA ALA A 507 25.93 -2.73 -0.61
C ALA A 507 25.09 -1.43 -0.64
N PRO A 508 24.79 -0.90 -1.85
CA PRO A 508 24.10 0.38 -2.01
C PRO A 508 22.59 0.26 -1.73
N GLY A 509 21.93 1.40 -1.57
CA GLY A 509 20.48 1.49 -1.41
C GLY A 509 19.69 1.19 -2.68
N HIS A 510 20.32 1.24 -3.87
CA HIS A 510 19.73 0.75 -5.12
C HIS A 510 20.77 0.03 -5.98
N GLY A 511 20.33 -1.07 -6.61
CA GLY A 511 21.16 -1.90 -7.46
C GLY A 511 21.85 -3.03 -6.70
N ARG A 512 22.71 -3.76 -7.42
CA ARG A 512 23.45 -4.90 -6.85
C ARG A 512 24.63 -4.40 -6.01
N PRO A 513 25.05 -5.16 -4.99
CA PRO A 513 26.36 -5.02 -4.42
C PRO A 513 27.47 -5.01 -5.49
N PHE A 514 28.49 -4.18 -5.28
CA PHE A 514 29.61 -3.99 -6.20
C PHE A 514 30.93 -3.89 -5.43
N LEU A 515 32.04 -4.12 -6.13
CA LEU A 515 33.40 -4.06 -5.58
C LEU A 515 33.92 -2.62 -5.51
#